data_AF-C0NGG1-F1
#
_entry.id   AF-C0NGG1-F1
#
_cell.length_a   1.000
_cell.length_b   1.000
_cell.length_c   1.000
_cell.angle_alpha   90.00
_cell.angle_beta   90.00
_cell.angle_gamma   90.00
#
_symmetry.space_group_name_H-M   'P 1'
#
loop_
_entity.id
_entity.type
_entity.pdbx_description
1 polymer ?
#
loop_
_entity_poly.entity_id
_entity_poly.type
_entity_poly.pdbx_seq_one_letter_code
_entity_poly.pdbx_strand_id
1 'polypeptide(L)'
;MLRSAVARSLRAASSIPRITRPSTASFQIPRSPLSAARAVQSQFPSCFTCQAIRSYSAPAGLTHSEIEGRIVDLLKNFDKVSDPSKITSTSHFSNDLGLDSLDTVEVVMAIEEEFSIEIPDKEADAIHSIDQAVTYISSQPDAH
;
A
#
# COMPACT_ATOMS: atom_id res chain seq x y z
N MET A 1 -8.75 38.94 13.22
CA MET A 1 -9.85 37.95 13.36
C MET A 1 -9.24 36.58 13.06
N LEU A 2 -8.52 35.93 13.99
CA LEU A 2 -9.03 34.95 14.98
C LEU A 2 -9.96 33.90 14.38
N ARG A 3 -9.44 32.65 14.19
CA ARG A 3 -10.11 31.33 14.34
C ARG A 3 -9.27 30.20 13.71
N SER A 4 -8.42 29.51 14.50
CA SER A 4 -8.69 28.23 15.20
C SER A 4 -8.81 27.03 14.23
N ALA A 5 -7.76 26.23 13.97
CA ALA A 5 -7.17 25.16 14.78
C ALA A 5 -8.14 24.01 15.12
N VAL A 6 -7.96 22.83 14.49
CA VAL A 6 -8.41 21.53 15.02
C VAL A 6 -7.37 20.47 14.61
N ALA A 7 -6.65 19.96 15.62
CA ALA A 7 -5.76 18.82 15.54
C ALA A 7 -6.55 17.51 15.66
N ARG A 8 -6.08 16.45 14.99
CA ARG A 8 -6.48 15.06 15.25
C ARG A 8 -5.26 14.26 15.67
N SER A 9 -5.46 13.50 16.73
CA SER A 9 -4.48 12.68 17.42
C SER A 9 -4.83 11.19 17.24
N LEU A 10 -3.92 10.35 17.76
CA LEU A 10 -4.04 8.94 18.16
C LEU A 10 -3.46 7.96 17.13
N ARG A 11 -2.24 7.43 17.38
CA ARG A 11 -1.91 6.27 18.25
C ARG A 11 -2.32 4.94 17.60
N ALA A 12 -1.36 4.05 17.37
CA ALA A 12 -1.16 2.87 18.22
C ALA A 12 0.00 1.99 17.74
N ALA A 13 0.81 1.57 18.71
CA ALA A 13 1.96 0.70 18.53
C ALA A 13 1.58 -0.79 18.47
N SER A 14 2.37 -1.53 17.71
CA SER A 14 2.43 -2.98 17.49
C SER A 14 2.74 -3.80 18.74
N SER A 15 2.20 -5.01 18.84
CA SER A 15 2.86 -6.12 19.55
C SER A 15 2.48 -7.50 18.96
N ILE A 16 3.51 -8.34 18.89
CA ILE A 16 3.72 -9.56 18.09
C ILE A 16 3.00 -10.80 18.67
N PRO A 17 2.54 -11.79 17.85
CA PRO A 17 2.10 -13.08 18.35
C PRO A 17 3.25 -14.10 18.46
N ARG A 18 3.26 -14.86 19.56
CA ARG A 18 4.21 -15.94 19.87
C ARG A 18 3.65 -17.29 19.42
N ILE A 19 4.34 -18.00 18.53
CA ILE A 19 4.02 -19.37 18.07
C ILE A 19 4.83 -20.41 18.89
N THR A 20 4.13 -21.44 19.36
CA THR A 20 4.65 -22.74 19.84
C THR A 20 3.61 -23.77 19.34
N ARG A 21 3.87 -24.97 18.83
CA ARG A 21 4.83 -26.05 19.18
C ARG A 21 4.64 -27.18 18.13
N PRO A 22 5.65 -28.00 17.76
CA PRO A 22 5.45 -29.15 16.87
C PRO A 22 5.25 -30.45 17.66
N SER A 23 4.47 -31.42 17.14
CA SER A 23 4.52 -32.82 17.58
C SER A 23 3.93 -33.79 16.55
N THR A 24 4.83 -34.64 16.03
CA THR A 24 4.72 -36.10 15.84
C THR A 24 3.71 -36.73 14.87
N ALA A 25 4.31 -37.43 13.88
CA ALA A 25 4.15 -38.86 13.55
C ALA A 25 3.17 -39.30 12.44
N SER A 26 3.80 -39.70 11.33
CA SER A 26 3.73 -41.03 10.65
C SER A 26 2.37 -41.64 10.31
N PHE A 27 2.09 -41.88 9.01
CA PHE A 27 2.09 -43.22 8.37
C PHE A 27 1.70 -43.16 6.87
N GLN A 28 2.34 -44.03 6.08
CA GLN A 28 2.20 -44.27 4.62
C GLN A 28 0.82 -44.90 4.29
N ILE A 29 0.27 -44.98 3.06
CA ILE A 29 0.70 -45.65 1.81
C ILE A 29 -0.27 -45.22 0.68
N PRO A 30 0.15 -45.06 -0.60
CA PRO A 30 -0.73 -44.73 -1.73
C PRO A 30 -1.06 -45.97 -2.59
N ARG A 31 -2.30 -46.16 -3.08
CA ARG A 31 -2.62 -46.94 -4.32
C ARG A 31 -4.00 -46.59 -4.95
N SER A 32 -3.93 -46.02 -6.16
CA SER A 32 -4.80 -46.12 -7.37
C SER A 32 -6.32 -45.84 -7.32
N PRO A 33 -6.88 -45.10 -8.33
CA PRO A 33 -8.30 -44.78 -8.45
C PRO A 33 -9.03 -45.67 -9.48
N LEU A 34 -10.31 -45.99 -9.24
CA LEU A 34 -11.21 -46.54 -10.26
C LEU A 34 -12.64 -46.01 -10.07
N SER A 35 -13.19 -45.52 -11.20
CA SER A 35 -14.60 -45.41 -11.57
C SER A 35 -15.47 -44.25 -11.05
N ALA A 36 -15.66 -43.33 -12.00
CA ALA A 36 -16.80 -42.47 -12.28
C ALA A 36 -18.19 -42.89 -11.75
N ALA A 37 -18.85 -41.96 -11.05
CA ALA A 37 -20.31 -41.83 -11.06
C ALA A 37 -20.69 -40.37 -10.76
N ARG A 38 -21.31 -39.70 -11.73
CA ARG A 38 -21.86 -38.34 -11.59
C ARG A 38 -23.36 -38.47 -11.33
N ALA A 39 -23.77 -38.30 -10.08
CA ALA A 39 -25.17 -38.15 -9.69
C ALA A 39 -25.47 -36.67 -9.45
N VAL A 40 -26.37 -36.14 -10.26
CA VAL A 40 -26.99 -34.82 -10.18
C VAL A 40 -27.98 -34.84 -9.01
N GLN A 41 -27.91 -33.89 -8.07
CA GLN A 41 -29.08 -33.51 -7.27
C GLN A 41 -28.96 -32.10 -6.63
N SER A 42 -29.80 -31.22 -7.17
CA SER A 42 -30.43 -30.04 -6.56
C SER A 42 -31.00 -30.33 -5.16
N GLN A 43 -31.23 -29.42 -4.20
CA GLN A 43 -31.41 -27.97 -4.17
C GLN A 43 -31.62 -27.57 -2.68
N PHE A 44 -31.02 -26.44 -2.25
CA PHE A 44 -31.30 -25.57 -1.08
C PHE A 44 -31.15 -26.12 0.36
N PRO A 45 -30.60 -25.29 1.29
CA PRO A 45 -31.47 -24.74 2.35
C PRO A 45 -31.09 -23.34 2.92
N SER A 46 -32.12 -22.60 3.33
CA SER A 46 -32.37 -21.99 4.66
C SER A 46 -31.24 -21.35 5.50
N CYS A 47 -31.43 -20.05 5.77
CA CYS A 47 -31.73 -19.47 7.08
C CYS A 47 -30.61 -19.25 8.17
N PHE A 48 -30.38 -17.96 8.45
CA PHE A 48 -30.22 -17.28 9.76
C PHE A 48 -29.13 -17.73 10.77
N THR A 49 -28.24 -16.80 11.09
CA THR A 49 -27.90 -16.29 12.46
C THR A 49 -26.77 -15.25 12.35
N CYS A 50 -27.08 -13.95 12.24
CA CYS A 50 -26.05 -12.90 12.34
C CYS A 50 -25.93 -12.44 13.80
N GLN A 51 -24.97 -13.00 14.54
CA GLN A 51 -24.55 -12.50 15.84
C GLN A 51 -23.74 -11.21 15.69
N ALA A 52 -23.91 -10.28 16.63
CA ALA A 52 -23.40 -8.90 16.62
C ALA A 52 -21.89 -8.79 16.28
N ILE A 53 -21.61 -8.34 15.05
CA ILE A 53 -20.26 -8.11 14.54
C ILE A 53 -19.77 -6.75 15.02
N ARG A 54 -18.62 -6.71 15.71
CA ARG A 54 -17.89 -5.45 15.95
C ARG A 54 -17.18 -5.06 14.67
N SER A 55 -17.74 -4.09 13.96
CA SER A 55 -17.10 -3.48 12.79
C SER A 55 -15.96 -2.58 13.24
N TYR A 56 -14.74 -3.10 13.28
CA TYR A 56 -13.54 -2.28 13.25
C TYR A 56 -13.44 -1.70 11.83
N SER A 57 -13.36 -0.37 11.70
CA SER A 57 -12.96 0.24 10.43
C SER A 57 -11.52 -0.21 10.19
N ALA A 58 -11.30 -1.08 9.22
CA ALA A 58 -9.96 -1.33 8.73
C ALA A 58 -9.40 0.02 8.21
N PRO A 59 -8.08 0.27 8.31
CA PRO A 59 -7.48 1.33 7.51
C PRO A 59 -7.78 0.96 6.06
N ALA A 60 -8.62 1.76 5.39
CA ALA A 60 -8.80 1.62 3.96
C ALA A 60 -7.42 1.87 3.34
N GLY A 61 -6.89 0.90 2.59
CA GLY A 61 -5.64 1.10 1.87
C GLY A 61 -5.77 2.33 0.97
N LEU A 62 -4.68 3.08 0.85
CA LEU A 62 -4.64 4.28 0.01
C LEU A 62 -5.00 3.92 -1.43
N THR A 63 -5.90 4.70 -2.03
CA THR A 63 -6.23 4.54 -3.45
C THR A 63 -5.11 5.13 -4.31
N HIS A 64 -4.90 4.59 -5.52
CA HIS A 64 -3.90 5.09 -6.46
C HIS A 64 -4.00 6.61 -6.68
N SER A 65 -5.23 7.12 -6.78
CA SER A 65 -5.52 8.56 -6.93
C SER A 65 -5.12 9.41 -5.72
N GLU A 66 -5.22 8.87 -4.50
CA GLU A 66 -4.82 9.59 -3.29
C GLU A 66 -3.30 9.71 -3.21
N ILE A 67 -2.59 8.62 -3.52
CA ILE A 67 -1.12 8.60 -3.55
C ILE A 67 -0.61 9.61 -4.58
N GLU A 68 -1.14 9.53 -5.80
CA GLU A 68 -0.78 10.45 -6.89
C GLU A 68 -1.04 11.91 -6.51
N GLY A 69 -2.20 12.21 -5.93
CA GLY A 69 -2.54 13.56 -5.48
C GLY A 69 -1.54 14.12 -4.46
N ARG A 70 -1.16 13.32 -3.46
CA ARG A 70 -0.17 13.73 -2.45
C ARG A 70 1.21 13.96 -3.06
N ILE A 71 1.70 13.07 -3.93
CA ILE A 71 3.00 13.23 -4.60
C ILE A 71 3.01 14.49 -5.47
N VAL A 72 1.93 14.75 -6.21
CA VAL A 72 1.80 15.96 -7.03
C VAL A 72 1.83 17.22 -6.16
N ASP A 73 1.20 17.19 -4.99
CA ASP A 73 1.23 18.33 -4.06
C ASP A 73 2.61 18.53 -3.41
N LEU A 74 3.36 17.46 -3.12
CA LEU A 74 4.77 17.56 -2.70
C LEU A 74 5.63 18.22 -3.80
N LEU A 75 5.47 17.79 -5.05
CA LEU A 75 6.25 18.33 -6.18
C LEU A 75 5.93 19.80 -6.48
N LYS A 76 4.69 20.25 -6.28
CA LYS A 76 4.33 21.67 -6.42
C LYS A 76 4.99 22.56 -5.36
N ASN A 77 5.25 22.02 -4.17
CA ASN A 77 5.90 22.74 -3.07
C ASN A 77 7.42 22.73 -3.17
N PHE A 78 7.99 22.00 -4.13
CA PHE A 78 9.43 21.86 -4.29
C PHE A 78 9.99 23.03 -5.13
N ASP A 79 10.85 23.85 -4.52
CA ASP A 79 11.35 25.12 -5.10
C ASP A 79 12.06 24.96 -6.47
N LYS A 80 12.56 23.76 -6.78
CA LYS A 80 13.26 23.47 -8.04
C LYS A 80 12.33 23.28 -9.23
N VAL A 81 11.06 22.96 -8.99
CA VAL A 81 10.08 22.73 -10.06
C VAL A 81 9.51 24.08 -10.52
N SER A 82 9.99 24.58 -11.65
CA SER A 82 9.60 25.92 -12.15
C SER A 82 8.17 25.98 -12.69
N ASP A 83 7.68 24.90 -13.30
CA ASP A 83 6.41 24.87 -14.02
C ASP A 83 5.47 23.78 -13.46
N PRO A 84 4.50 24.09 -12.58
CA PRO A 84 3.58 23.10 -12.03
C PRO A 84 2.68 22.47 -13.10
N SER A 85 2.53 23.11 -14.26
CA SER A 85 1.76 22.58 -15.40
C SER A 85 2.44 21.42 -16.12
N LYS A 86 3.73 21.18 -15.89
CA LYS A 86 4.46 20.03 -16.48
C LYS A 86 4.30 18.75 -15.67
N ILE A 87 3.83 18.86 -14.43
CA ILE A 87 3.64 17.72 -13.53
C ILE A 87 2.45 16.90 -14.05
N THR A 88 2.76 15.73 -14.59
CA THR A 88 1.79 14.76 -15.11
C THR A 88 2.04 13.42 -14.44
N SER A 89 1.04 12.56 -14.27
CA SER A 89 1.20 11.22 -13.66
C SER A 89 2.35 10.40 -14.25
N THR A 90 2.67 10.62 -15.53
CA THR A 90 3.74 9.92 -16.27
C THR A 90 5.03 10.73 -16.41
N SER A 91 5.16 11.90 -15.76
CA SER A 91 6.34 12.76 -15.94
C SER A 91 7.58 12.16 -15.27
N HIS A 92 8.71 12.22 -15.97
CA HIS A 92 10.02 11.87 -15.46
C HIS A 92 10.67 13.03 -14.70
N PHE A 93 11.26 12.74 -13.54
CA PHE A 93 11.89 13.75 -12.68
C PHE A 93 13.04 14.48 -13.38
N SER A 94 13.93 13.74 -14.06
CA SER A 94 15.06 14.36 -14.77
C SER A 94 14.68 14.90 -16.15
N ASN A 95 13.92 14.15 -16.95
CA ASN A 95 13.69 14.50 -18.36
C ASN A 95 12.61 15.58 -18.54
N ASP A 96 11.52 15.54 -17.76
CA ASP A 96 10.38 16.44 -17.95
C ASP A 96 10.39 17.61 -16.97
N LEU A 97 10.72 17.34 -15.70
CA LEU A 97 10.80 18.37 -14.65
C LEU A 97 12.18 19.05 -14.58
N GLY A 98 13.23 18.43 -15.14
CA GLY A 98 14.57 19.00 -15.18
C GLY A 98 15.30 18.97 -13.84
N LEU A 99 14.91 18.06 -12.93
CA LEU A 99 15.58 17.88 -11.64
C LEU A 99 16.93 17.18 -11.84
N ASP A 100 17.95 17.62 -11.10
CA ASP A 100 19.24 16.93 -11.10
C ASP A 100 19.19 15.63 -10.27
N SER A 101 20.29 14.87 -10.25
CA SER A 101 20.33 13.61 -9.52
C SER A 101 20.23 13.79 -8.00
N LEU A 102 20.64 14.95 -7.47
CA LEU A 102 20.58 15.25 -6.04
C LEU A 102 19.16 15.68 -5.65
N ASP A 103 18.55 16.57 -6.44
CA ASP A 103 17.17 16.99 -6.32
C ASP A 103 16.21 15.78 -6.37
N THR A 104 16.51 14.78 -7.22
CA THR A 104 15.72 13.54 -7.30
C THR A 104 15.76 12.76 -5.98
N VAL A 105 16.91 12.66 -5.32
CA VAL A 105 17.05 12.02 -4.01
C VAL A 105 16.30 12.81 -2.92
N GLU A 106 16.35 14.14 -2.97
CA GLU A 106 15.60 15.00 -2.04
C GLU A 106 14.08 14.80 -2.20
N VAL A 107 13.58 14.67 -3.43
CA VAL A 107 12.16 14.36 -3.69
C VAL A 107 11.78 12.99 -3.14
N VAL A 108 12.62 11.96 -3.33
CA VAL A 108 12.34 10.62 -2.79
C VAL A 108 12.32 10.63 -1.27
N MET A 109 13.25 11.33 -0.62
CA MET A 109 13.27 11.52 0.84
C MET A 109 12.01 12.25 1.34
N ALA A 110 11.54 13.27 0.61
CA ALA A 110 10.28 13.95 0.95
C ALA A 110 9.05 13.04 0.81
N ILE A 111 9.06 12.12 -0.17
CA ILE A 111 8.01 11.11 -0.36
C ILE A 111 8.04 10.09 0.79
N GLU A 112 9.23 9.64 1.22
CA GLU A 112 9.40 8.77 2.40
C GLU A 112 8.78 9.38 3.66
N GLU A 113 9.09 10.66 3.90
CA GLU A 113 8.56 11.41 5.04
C GLU A 113 7.02 11.55 4.99
N GLU A 114 6.44 11.85 3.82
CA GLU A 114 4.99 12.04 3.66
C GLU A 114 4.19 10.76 3.92
N PHE A 115 4.67 9.61 3.43
CA PHE A 115 3.98 8.32 3.60
C PHE A 115 4.45 7.52 4.82
N SER A 116 5.43 8.05 5.57
CA SER A 116 6.05 7.38 6.73
C SER A 116 6.57 5.98 6.39
N ILE A 117 7.24 5.85 5.23
CA ILE A 117 7.85 4.61 4.75
C ILE A 117 9.37 4.74 4.70
N GLU A 118 10.08 3.61 4.71
CA GLU A 118 11.52 3.55 4.50
C GLU A 118 11.80 2.88 3.15
N ILE A 119 12.39 3.61 2.20
CA ILE A 119 12.76 3.08 0.89
C ILE A 119 14.28 2.80 0.91
N PRO A 120 14.73 1.58 0.58
CA PRO A 120 16.16 1.30 0.50
C PRO A 120 16.78 2.04 -0.70
N ASP A 121 18.04 2.50 -0.55
CA ASP A 121 18.77 3.28 -1.59
C ASP A 121 18.68 2.68 -3.00
N LYS A 122 18.76 1.35 -3.10
CA LYS A 122 18.69 0.64 -4.40
C LYS A 122 17.34 0.81 -5.11
N GLU A 123 16.26 0.92 -4.36
CA GLU A 123 14.91 1.12 -4.89
C GLU A 123 14.67 2.60 -5.14
N ALA A 124 15.14 3.48 -4.25
CA ALA A 124 15.11 4.94 -4.45
C ALA A 124 15.80 5.34 -5.77
N ASP A 125 16.98 4.78 -6.06
CA ASP A 125 17.71 5.01 -7.31
C ASP A 125 16.95 4.55 -8.57
N ALA A 126 16.01 3.61 -8.44
CA ALA A 126 15.24 3.09 -9.56
C ALA A 126 13.96 3.91 -9.86
N ILE A 127 13.58 4.82 -8.96
CA ILE A 127 12.39 5.66 -9.10
C ILE A 127 12.75 6.92 -9.87
N HIS A 128 12.35 6.99 -11.14
CA HIS A 128 12.63 8.11 -12.05
C HIS A 128 11.37 8.85 -12.52
N SER A 129 10.19 8.39 -12.13
CA SER A 129 8.90 8.94 -12.57
C SER A 129 7.87 8.86 -11.46
N ILE A 130 6.85 9.71 -11.55
CA ILE A 130 5.73 9.72 -10.59
C ILE A 130 4.99 8.38 -10.59
N ASP A 131 4.73 7.81 -11.77
CA ASP A 131 4.08 6.50 -11.91
C ASP A 131 4.83 5.38 -11.17
N GLN A 132 6.17 5.37 -11.25
CA GLN A 132 6.99 4.41 -10.52
C GLN A 132 6.90 4.63 -8.99
N ALA A 133 6.92 5.89 -8.54
CA ALA A 133 6.76 6.21 -7.12
C ALA A 133 5.38 5.77 -6.60
N VAL A 134 4.31 6.05 -7.35
CA VAL A 134 2.94 5.63 -6.99
C VAL A 134 2.84 4.11 -6.95
N THR A 135 3.39 3.42 -7.96
CA THR A 135 3.41 1.95 -8.00
C THR A 135 4.14 1.38 -6.80
N TYR A 136 5.30 1.96 -6.45
CA TYR A 136 6.08 1.55 -5.29
C TYR A 136 5.28 1.71 -3.99
N ILE A 137 4.72 2.89 -3.75
CA ILE A 137 3.95 3.18 -2.52
C ILE A 137 2.70 2.30 -2.43
N SER A 138 2.02 2.03 -3.55
CA SER A 138 0.85 1.16 -3.57
C SER A 138 1.16 -0.30 -3.18
N SER A 139 2.42 -0.72 -3.32
CA SER A 139 2.88 -2.05 -2.92
C SER A 139 3.22 -2.15 -1.43
N GLN A 140 3.43 -1.02 -0.76
CA GLN A 140 3.78 -0.95 0.66
C GLN A 140 2.50 -0.90 1.51
N PRO A 141 2.19 -1.92 2.33
CA PRO A 141 0.98 -1.96 3.13
C PRO A 141 0.96 -0.96 4.29
N ASP A 142 2.14 -0.46 4.68
CA ASP A 142 2.33 0.43 5.83
C ASP A 142 2.27 1.93 5.44
N ALA A 143 2.10 2.24 4.14
CA ALA A 143 1.94 3.62 3.67
C ALA A 143 0.60 4.21 4.17
N HIS A 144 0.63 5.43 4.72
CA HIS A 144 -0.52 6.11 5.32
C HIS A 144 -0.72 7.54 4.81
#